data_AF-A0A1J5E5S7-F1
#
_entry.id   AF-A0A1J5E5S7-F1
#
_cell.length_a   1.000
_cell.length_b   1.000
_cell.length_c   1.000
_cell.angle_alpha   90.00
_cell.angle_beta   90.00
_cell.angle_gamma   90.00
#
_symmetry.space_group_name_H-M   'P 1'
#
loop_
_entity.id
_entity.type
_entity.pdbx_description
1 polymer ?
#
loop_
_entity_poly.entity_id
_entity_poly.type
_entity_poly.pdbx_seq_one_letter_code
_entity_poly.pdbx_strand_id
1 'polypeptide(L)'
;MKRRNDPSWGLYLHVPFCRGKCPYCAFYSISSCSLIPRWLAALKREIKMSSRFLPETCPAFDSIHLGGGTPSLLAGEYLAEILDCLRSCFRIGDNCETAIEADPLDITDEKAAFLKAAGFTRVVVGAQSFDERVISFLGRRHRAKDSIAAVNVLRDAGIENIGLDLIYGAEGLPVSAWISDLDEAVSLSPEHISCYCLTVEDGTVFGRLASKGRLKVSSAEAERELFLAGSRFLRDKGYIHYEVSNFASAERHMSGHNLKYWRREPYLGLGPSAHSFDGGRRWWNKRTVRGYCESLEAGDLPLQGMEHLTEEQSALEMIAMGLRIRVGFKLDEVILPWIDQQGVDAMLAQGLISCAGRIIAPTVEGYLFADRLPLEITK
;
A
#
# COMPACT_ATOMS: atom_id res chain seq x y z
N MET A 1 -3.18 -25.93 14.94
CA MET A 1 -4.37 -25.42 15.67
C MET A 1 -4.07 -23.98 16.08
N LYS A 2 -4.30 -23.01 15.17
CA LYS A 2 -4.04 -21.58 15.43
C LYS A 2 -5.11 -21.06 16.39
N ARG A 3 -4.71 -20.51 17.54
CA ARG A 3 -5.64 -19.82 18.45
C ARG A 3 -6.31 -18.69 17.65
N ARG A 4 -7.61 -18.51 17.85
CA ARG A 4 -8.37 -17.35 17.34
C ARG A 4 -7.58 -16.07 17.67
N ASN A 5 -7.32 -15.27 16.64
CA ASN A 5 -6.60 -14.01 16.68
C ASN A 5 -7.14 -13.11 17.80
N ASP A 6 -6.27 -12.66 18.68
CA ASP A 6 -6.49 -11.39 19.36
C ASP A 6 -6.64 -10.31 18.27
N PRO A 7 -7.64 -9.42 18.31
CA PRO A 7 -7.85 -8.42 17.25
C PRO A 7 -6.66 -7.46 17.17
N SER A 8 -5.77 -7.64 16.20
CA SER A 8 -4.50 -6.90 16.09
C SER A 8 -4.59 -5.70 15.13
N TRP A 9 -4.06 -4.56 15.58
CA TRP A 9 -4.06 -3.32 14.82
C TRP A 9 -2.84 -3.21 13.90
N GLY A 10 -2.97 -2.47 12.79
CA GLY A 10 -1.82 -2.02 12.01
C GLY A 10 -1.29 -0.67 12.44
N LEU A 11 0.00 -0.42 12.24
CA LEU A 11 0.61 0.90 12.43
C LEU A 11 1.19 1.38 11.11
N TYR A 12 0.65 2.47 10.58
CA TYR A 12 1.18 3.13 9.39
C TYR A 12 1.93 4.39 9.80
N LEU A 13 3.13 4.58 9.26
CA LEU A 13 3.93 5.77 9.48
C LEU A 13 4.23 6.43 8.14
N HIS A 14 3.71 7.65 7.98
CA HIS A 14 3.91 8.45 6.79
C HIS A 14 5.20 9.28 6.87
N VAL A 15 6.19 8.94 6.04
CA VAL A 15 7.43 9.71 5.86
C VAL A 15 7.25 10.65 4.66
N PRO A 16 7.07 11.97 4.86
CA PRO A 16 6.61 12.88 3.80
C PRO A 16 7.75 13.40 2.90
N PHE A 17 8.91 12.75 2.86
CA PHE A 17 10.11 13.30 2.21
C PHE A 17 10.51 12.47 1.00
N CYS A 18 10.78 13.14 -0.12
CA CYS A 18 11.40 12.56 -1.29
C CYS A 18 12.62 13.41 -1.67
N ARG A 19 13.61 12.82 -2.35
CA ARG A 19 14.67 13.63 -3.00
C ARG A 19 14.15 14.41 -4.21
N GLY A 20 13.11 13.90 -4.87
CA GLY A 20 12.40 14.54 -5.97
C GLY A 20 11.02 13.93 -6.13
N LYS A 21 10.02 14.75 -6.48
CA LYS A 21 8.64 14.28 -6.65
C LYS A 21 8.43 13.73 -8.06
N CYS A 22 8.01 12.47 -8.15
CA CYS A 22 7.67 11.86 -9.44
C CYS A 22 6.44 12.56 -10.05
N PRO A 23 6.39 12.79 -11.37
CA PRO A 23 5.36 13.60 -12.01
C PRO A 23 3.94 12.99 -11.95
N TYR A 24 3.83 11.67 -11.74
CA TYR A 24 2.58 10.94 -11.56
C TYR A 24 2.14 10.81 -10.09
N CYS A 25 3.03 11.07 -9.13
CA CYS A 25 2.79 10.71 -7.73
C CYS A 25 1.76 11.66 -7.07
N ALA A 26 0.61 11.10 -6.68
CA ALA A 26 -0.45 11.80 -5.97
C ALA A 26 -0.28 11.83 -4.44
N PHE A 27 0.61 10.98 -3.89
CA PHE A 27 0.88 10.95 -2.45
C PHE A 27 1.43 12.29 -1.96
N TYR A 28 1.09 12.62 -0.70
CA TYR A 28 1.65 13.79 -0.06
C TYR A 28 3.14 13.55 0.20
N SER A 29 3.97 14.44 -0.34
CA SER A 29 5.41 14.43 -0.14
C SER A 29 5.99 15.79 -0.50
N ILE A 30 7.13 16.11 0.10
CA ILE A 30 7.91 17.31 -0.19
C ILE A 30 9.32 16.93 -0.65
N SER A 31 9.85 17.70 -1.59
CA SER A 31 11.21 17.51 -2.14
C SER A 31 12.27 18.26 -1.34
N SER A 32 12.16 18.27 0.00
CA SER A 32 13.12 18.92 0.89
C SER A 32 13.32 18.10 2.16
N CYS A 33 14.58 17.84 2.50
CA CYS A 33 14.98 17.13 3.71
C CYS A 33 15.20 18.05 4.92
N SER A 34 15.13 19.38 4.75
CA SER A 34 15.48 20.35 5.80
C SER A 34 14.57 20.28 7.02
N LEU A 35 13.36 19.71 6.88
CA LEU A 35 12.39 19.57 7.95
C LEU A 35 12.45 18.21 8.66
N ILE A 36 13.34 17.29 8.26
CA ILE A 36 13.41 15.95 8.88
C ILE A 36 13.60 16.02 10.40
N PRO A 37 14.56 16.82 10.96
CA PRO A 37 14.73 16.86 12.42
C PRO A 37 13.50 17.41 13.16
N ARG A 38 12.85 18.44 12.60
CA ARG A 38 11.63 19.03 13.18
C ARG A 38 10.47 18.03 13.13
N TRP A 39 10.29 17.36 11.99
CA TRP A 39 9.28 16.33 11.81
C TRP A 39 9.51 15.15 12.74
N LEU A 40 10.75 14.68 12.90
CA LEU A 40 11.07 13.57 13.81
C LEU A 40 10.74 13.92 15.26
N ALA A 41 11.05 15.14 15.69
CA ALA A 41 10.67 15.62 17.02
C ALA A 41 9.14 15.67 17.20
N ALA A 42 8.40 16.14 16.20
CA ALA A 42 6.94 16.16 16.19
C ALA A 42 6.35 14.74 16.21
N LEU A 43 6.84 13.84 15.34
CA LEU A 43 6.42 12.44 15.29
C LEU A 43 6.59 11.72 16.62
N LYS A 44 7.73 11.89 17.30
CA LYS A 44 7.94 11.32 18.64
C LYS A 44 6.96 11.87 19.68
N ARG A 45 6.50 13.13 19.53
CA ARG A 45 5.42 13.68 20.38
C ARG A 45 4.08 13.03 20.04
N GLU A 46 3.76 12.91 18.76
CA GLU A 46 2.53 12.26 18.31
C GLU A 46 2.44 10.82 18.84
N ILE A 47 3.49 10.02 18.68
CA ILE A 47 3.55 8.63 19.18
C ILE A 47 3.18 8.58 20.67
N LYS A 48 3.80 9.44 21.49
CA LYS A 48 3.57 9.51 22.94
C LYS A 48 2.17 10.02 23.32
N MET A 49 1.60 10.89 22.49
CA MET A 49 0.25 11.40 22.71
C MET A 49 -0.77 10.33 22.32
N SER A 50 -0.65 9.76 21.13
CA SER A 50 -1.54 8.72 20.60
C SER A 50 -1.60 7.49 21.51
N SER A 51 -0.48 7.08 22.13
CA SER A 51 -0.49 5.96 23.09
C SER A 51 -1.37 6.18 24.32
N ARG A 52 -1.76 7.43 24.63
CA ARG A 52 -2.69 7.77 25.72
C ARG A 52 -4.15 7.79 25.30
N PHE A 53 -4.41 7.89 23.99
CA PHE A 53 -5.75 8.02 23.41
C PHE A 53 -6.23 6.74 22.71
N LEU A 54 -5.36 5.75 22.53
CA LEU A 54 -5.79 4.45 22.05
C LEU A 54 -6.78 3.81 23.03
N PRO A 55 -7.84 3.17 22.51
CA PRO A 55 -8.80 2.50 23.37
C PRO A 55 -8.11 1.36 24.13
N GLU A 56 -8.55 1.06 25.35
CA GLU A 56 -8.04 -0.07 26.14
C GLU A 56 -8.20 -1.41 25.39
N THR A 57 -9.11 -1.46 24.41
CA THR A 57 -9.34 -2.59 23.51
C THR A 57 -8.28 -2.75 22.42
N CYS A 58 -7.33 -1.83 22.25
CA CYS A 58 -6.20 -1.98 21.35
C CYS A 58 -5.18 -2.93 22.00
N PRO A 59 -5.08 -4.21 21.56
CA PRO A 59 -4.34 -5.19 22.33
C PRO A 59 -2.85 -5.16 21.98
N ALA A 60 -2.51 -5.18 20.69
CA ALA A 60 -1.16 -5.08 20.17
C ALA A 60 -1.18 -4.73 18.66
N PHE A 61 -0.09 -4.18 18.17
CA PHE A 61 0.16 -4.00 16.74
C PHE A 61 0.86 -5.24 16.16
N ASP A 62 0.33 -5.80 15.08
CA ASP A 62 0.91 -6.95 14.35
C ASP A 62 1.59 -6.54 13.04
N SER A 63 1.52 -5.26 12.67
CA SER A 63 2.19 -4.72 11.50
C SER A 63 2.61 -3.28 11.73
N ILE A 64 3.80 -2.94 11.25
CA ILE A 64 4.34 -1.59 11.18
C ILE A 64 4.75 -1.37 9.72
N HIS A 65 4.14 -0.40 9.05
CA HIS A 65 4.47 -0.06 7.66
C HIS A 65 4.95 1.39 7.58
N LEU A 66 6.22 1.56 7.20
CA LEU A 66 6.79 2.86 6.88
C LEU A 66 6.64 3.10 5.38
N GLY A 67 5.83 4.10 5.02
CA GLY A 67 5.55 4.45 3.62
C GLY A 67 5.41 5.94 3.38
N GLY A 68 4.91 6.31 2.20
CA GLY A 68 4.52 7.68 1.87
C GLY A 68 5.37 8.31 0.79
N GLY A 69 6.32 9.16 1.19
CA GLY A 69 7.33 9.71 0.30
C GLY A 69 8.41 8.68 0.01
N THR A 70 9.49 8.71 0.79
CA THR A 70 10.61 7.77 0.64
C THR A 70 11.22 7.49 2.02
N PRO A 71 10.68 6.52 2.77
CA PRO A 71 11.19 6.16 4.09
C PRO A 71 12.67 5.76 4.11
N SER A 72 13.16 5.05 3.08
CA SER A 72 14.58 4.66 2.94
C SER A 72 15.56 5.84 2.93
N LEU A 73 15.07 7.05 2.60
CA LEU A 73 15.85 8.28 2.62
C LEU A 73 16.31 8.67 4.02
N LEU A 74 15.59 8.23 5.05
CA LEU A 74 15.95 8.50 6.44
C LEU A 74 17.27 7.81 6.79
N ALA A 75 18.13 8.53 7.48
CA ALA A 75 19.35 7.98 8.05
C ALA A 75 19.02 6.87 9.07
N GLY A 76 19.93 5.91 9.26
CA GLY A 76 19.68 4.74 10.12
C GLY A 76 19.35 5.14 11.56
N GLU A 77 20.03 6.16 12.07
CA GLU A 77 19.78 6.74 13.38
C GLU A 77 18.34 7.24 13.55
N TYR A 78 17.75 7.86 12.53
CA TYR A 78 16.36 8.33 12.61
C TYR A 78 15.35 7.18 12.57
N LEU A 79 15.63 6.14 11.77
CA LEU A 79 14.80 4.94 11.76
C LEU A 79 14.86 4.22 13.11
N ALA A 80 16.04 4.13 13.72
CA ALA A 80 16.21 3.56 15.06
C ALA A 80 15.42 4.35 16.12
N GLU A 81 15.57 5.68 16.13
CA GLU A 81 14.82 6.54 17.05
C GLU A 81 13.29 6.39 16.92
N ILE A 82 12.79 6.22 15.69
CA ILE A 82 11.36 5.98 15.43
C ILE A 82 10.94 4.63 16.01
N LEU A 83 11.64 3.55 15.65
CA LEU A 83 11.29 2.20 16.09
C LEU A 83 11.36 2.06 17.61
N ASP A 84 12.38 2.64 18.25
CA ASP A 84 12.51 2.65 19.70
C ASP A 84 11.37 3.42 20.36
N CYS A 85 10.99 4.59 19.81
CA CYS A 85 9.85 5.34 20.31
C CYS A 85 8.55 4.55 20.19
N LEU A 86 8.31 3.90 19.05
CA LEU A 86 7.13 3.05 18.83
C LEU A 86 7.08 1.90 19.85
N ARG A 87 8.18 1.15 20.00
CA ARG A 87 8.28 0.02 20.94
C ARG A 87 8.15 0.44 22.40
N SER A 88 8.55 1.67 22.73
CA SER A 88 8.40 2.21 24.10
C SER A 88 6.98 2.67 24.44
N CYS A 89 6.16 3.00 23.44
CA CYS A 89 4.83 3.55 23.62
C CYS A 89 3.70 2.58 23.28
N PHE A 90 3.96 1.57 22.46
CA PHE A 90 2.95 0.64 21.98
C PHE A 90 3.36 -0.81 22.24
N ARG A 91 2.37 -1.67 22.48
CA ARG A 91 2.59 -3.11 22.51
C ARG A 91 2.70 -3.62 21.07
N ILE A 92 3.88 -4.07 20.69
CA ILE A 92 4.16 -4.68 19.38
C ILE A 92 4.17 -6.20 19.55
N GLY A 93 3.44 -6.92 18.70
CA GLY A 93 3.38 -8.39 18.75
C GLY A 93 4.70 -9.04 18.34
N ASP A 94 4.99 -10.22 18.90
CA ASP A 94 6.26 -10.93 18.66
C ASP A 94 6.50 -11.29 17.19
N ASN A 95 5.44 -11.48 16.42
CA ASN A 95 5.48 -11.79 14.98
C ASN A 95 5.06 -10.59 14.12
N CYS A 96 5.32 -9.37 14.58
CA CYS A 96 4.93 -8.16 13.87
C CYS A 96 5.65 -8.06 12.52
N GLU A 97 4.88 -7.91 11.43
CA GLU A 97 5.44 -7.55 10.13
C GLU A 97 5.94 -6.11 10.17
N THR A 98 7.24 -5.88 10.06
CA THR A 98 7.81 -4.53 9.98
C THR A 98 8.31 -4.28 8.56
N ALA A 99 7.58 -3.45 7.83
CA ALA A 99 7.80 -3.14 6.41
C ALA A 99 8.30 -1.72 6.19
N ILE A 100 9.12 -1.54 5.16
CA ILE A 100 9.59 -0.23 4.70
C ILE A 100 9.61 -0.14 3.17
N GLU A 101 9.08 0.96 2.64
CA GLU A 101 9.21 1.33 1.24
C GLU A 101 10.58 1.96 0.96
N ALA A 102 11.22 1.54 -0.13
CA ALA A 102 12.57 1.94 -0.48
C ALA A 102 12.72 2.38 -1.94
N ASP A 103 13.44 3.48 -2.13
CA ASP A 103 14.01 3.84 -3.43
C ASP A 103 15.27 2.99 -3.68
N PRO A 104 15.45 2.41 -4.88
CA PRO A 104 16.61 1.57 -5.17
C PRO A 104 17.97 2.23 -4.85
N LEU A 105 18.08 3.54 -5.03
CA LEU A 105 19.34 4.28 -4.82
C LEU A 105 19.69 4.49 -3.34
N ASP A 106 18.74 4.28 -2.42
CA ASP A 106 19.00 4.43 -0.99
C ASP A 106 19.46 3.10 -0.35
N ILE A 107 19.44 1.98 -1.09
CA ILE A 107 19.84 0.66 -0.61
C ILE A 107 21.34 0.43 -0.85
N THR A 108 22.14 0.69 0.18
CA THR A 108 23.56 0.30 0.26
C THR A 108 23.74 -0.91 1.18
N ASP A 109 24.92 -1.52 1.20
CA ASP A 109 25.26 -2.62 2.10
C ASP A 109 25.03 -2.21 3.57
N GLU A 110 25.46 -1.00 3.95
CA GLU A 110 25.26 -0.47 5.31
C GLU A 110 23.78 -0.26 5.62
N LYS A 111 23.00 0.25 4.65
CA LYS A 111 21.55 0.43 4.84
C LYS A 111 20.86 -0.92 5.01
N ALA A 112 21.15 -1.90 4.16
CA ALA A 112 20.53 -3.21 4.22
C ALA A 112 20.89 -3.96 5.51
N ALA A 113 22.15 -3.93 5.92
CA ALA A 113 22.60 -4.47 7.20
C ALA A 113 21.90 -3.80 8.39
N PHE A 114 21.75 -2.46 8.35
CA PHE A 114 20.98 -1.73 9.36
C PHE A 114 19.52 -2.18 9.39
N LEU A 115 18.84 -2.26 8.24
CA LEU A 115 17.43 -2.65 8.17
C LEU A 115 17.20 -4.04 8.78
N LYS A 116 18.09 -5.00 8.45
CA LYS A 116 18.04 -6.34 9.06
C LYS A 116 18.22 -6.28 10.57
N ALA A 117 19.23 -5.56 11.06
CA ALA A 117 19.53 -5.44 12.49
C ALA A 117 18.42 -4.72 13.27
N ALA A 118 17.76 -3.74 12.64
CA ALA A 118 16.64 -2.99 13.23
C ALA A 118 15.34 -3.83 13.33
N GLY A 119 15.29 -4.98 12.65
CA GLY A 119 14.17 -5.91 12.67
C GLY A 119 13.13 -5.67 11.58
N PHE A 120 13.49 -5.00 10.47
CA PHE A 120 12.62 -4.98 9.29
C PHE A 120 12.51 -6.39 8.71
N THR A 121 11.28 -6.88 8.61
CA THR A 121 10.97 -8.21 8.07
C THR A 121 10.65 -8.14 6.58
N ARG A 122 10.23 -6.97 6.07
CA ARG A 122 9.90 -6.74 4.66
C ARG A 122 10.53 -5.44 4.17
N VAL A 123 11.09 -5.47 2.96
CA VAL A 123 11.53 -4.25 2.25
C VAL A 123 10.88 -4.24 0.86
N VAL A 124 10.18 -3.16 0.52
CA VAL A 124 9.51 -3.01 -0.77
C VAL A 124 10.29 -2.03 -1.63
N VAL A 125 10.86 -2.51 -2.73
CA VAL A 125 11.70 -1.70 -3.62
C VAL A 125 10.83 -1.14 -4.76
N GLY A 126 10.79 0.19 -4.86
CA GLY A 126 10.06 0.91 -5.89
C GLY A 126 10.77 0.91 -7.25
N ALA A 127 10.86 -0.26 -7.90
CA ALA A 127 11.48 -0.45 -9.21
C ALA A 127 10.71 0.24 -10.34
N GLN A 128 9.38 0.17 -10.29
CA GLN A 128 8.40 0.67 -11.24
C GLN A 128 8.44 0.01 -12.62
N SER A 129 9.63 -0.23 -13.19
CA SER A 129 9.83 -0.91 -14.47
C SER A 129 11.30 -1.32 -14.58
N PHE A 130 11.62 -2.25 -15.48
CA PHE A 130 12.98 -2.59 -15.91
C PHE A 130 13.29 -2.06 -17.33
N ASP A 131 12.33 -1.39 -17.97
CA ASP A 131 12.51 -0.64 -19.20
C ASP A 131 12.92 0.81 -18.91
N GLU A 132 14.16 1.17 -19.28
CA GLU A 132 14.73 2.50 -19.09
C GLU A 132 13.86 3.63 -19.67
N ARG A 133 13.08 3.36 -20.74
CA ARG A 133 12.18 4.34 -21.34
C ARG A 133 11.01 4.64 -20.40
N VAL A 134 10.45 3.61 -19.78
CA VAL A 134 9.35 3.74 -18.81
C VAL A 134 9.84 4.40 -17.53
N ILE A 135 11.00 3.98 -17.01
CA ILE A 135 11.65 4.61 -15.85
C ILE A 135 11.84 6.12 -16.08
N SER A 136 12.40 6.50 -17.24
CA SER A 136 12.60 7.91 -17.60
C SER A 136 11.28 8.66 -17.76
N PHE A 137 10.27 8.04 -18.38
CA PHE A 137 8.94 8.62 -18.53
C PHE A 137 8.30 8.91 -17.16
N LEU A 138 8.39 7.97 -16.24
CA LEU A 138 7.92 8.10 -14.85
C LEU A 138 8.75 9.09 -14.02
N GLY A 139 9.79 9.71 -14.57
CA GLY A 139 10.65 10.67 -13.89
C GLY A 139 11.43 10.06 -12.72
N ARG A 140 11.67 8.75 -12.77
CA ARG A 140 12.46 8.04 -11.76
C ARG A 140 13.95 8.33 -11.98
N ARG A 141 14.73 8.33 -10.90
CA ARG A 141 16.16 8.71 -10.91
C ARG A 141 17.10 7.51 -10.97
N HIS A 142 16.59 6.33 -10.59
CA HIS A 142 17.30 5.07 -10.70
C HIS A 142 17.22 4.53 -12.14
N ARG A 143 18.00 3.49 -12.43
CA ARG A 143 17.95 2.65 -13.63
C ARG A 143 17.58 1.22 -13.26
N ALA A 144 17.23 0.39 -14.24
CA ALA A 144 16.86 -1.00 -14.00
C ALA A 144 17.92 -1.76 -13.19
N LYS A 145 19.20 -1.57 -13.53
CA LYS A 145 20.34 -2.18 -12.83
C LYS A 145 20.44 -1.78 -11.35
N ASP A 146 19.97 -0.59 -10.99
CA ASP A 146 20.04 -0.10 -9.61
C ASP A 146 18.96 -0.83 -8.77
N SER A 147 17.79 -1.13 -9.35
CA SER A 147 16.77 -1.99 -8.74
C SER A 147 17.26 -3.43 -8.56
N ILE A 148 17.90 -3.99 -9.59
CA ILE A 148 18.50 -5.34 -9.52
C ILE A 148 19.56 -5.40 -8.40
N ALA A 149 20.45 -4.41 -8.35
CA ALA A 149 21.48 -4.31 -7.32
C ALA A 149 20.88 -4.20 -5.91
N ALA A 150 19.86 -3.35 -5.72
CA ALA A 150 19.19 -3.18 -4.44
C ALA A 150 18.58 -4.50 -3.92
N VAL A 151 17.93 -5.29 -4.79
CA VAL A 151 17.38 -6.60 -4.40
C VAL A 151 18.49 -7.56 -3.95
N ASN A 152 19.60 -7.62 -4.68
CA ASN A 152 20.74 -8.48 -4.31
C ASN A 152 21.35 -8.06 -2.98
N VAL A 153 21.58 -6.76 -2.76
CA VAL A 153 22.11 -6.22 -1.51
C VAL A 153 21.20 -6.53 -0.32
N LEU A 154 19.88 -6.38 -0.47
CA LEU A 154 18.91 -6.75 0.57
C LEU A 154 18.96 -8.24 0.91
N ARG A 155 19.05 -9.08 -0.12
CA ARG A 155 19.14 -10.53 0.03
C ARG A 155 20.43 -10.96 0.71
N ASP A 156 21.56 -10.39 0.31
CA ASP A 156 22.87 -10.66 0.90
C ASP A 156 22.94 -10.23 2.38
N ALA A 157 22.22 -9.16 2.75
CA ALA A 157 22.04 -8.74 4.14
C ALA A 157 21.07 -9.64 4.94
N GLY A 158 20.43 -10.62 4.30
CA GLY A 158 19.52 -11.58 4.93
C GLY A 158 18.08 -11.08 5.12
N ILE A 159 17.62 -10.11 4.32
CA ILE A 159 16.19 -9.78 4.23
C ILE A 159 15.48 -10.90 3.45
N GLU A 160 14.49 -11.53 4.07
CA GLU A 160 13.83 -12.73 3.54
C GLU A 160 12.53 -12.44 2.78
N ASN A 161 11.97 -11.23 2.90
CA ASN A 161 10.73 -10.84 2.22
C ASN A 161 10.95 -9.52 1.48
N ILE A 162 11.30 -9.63 0.20
CA ILE A 162 11.59 -8.51 -0.69
C ILE A 162 10.38 -8.33 -1.62
N GLY A 163 9.82 -7.13 -1.59
CA GLY A 163 8.75 -6.69 -2.48
C GLY A 163 9.30 -5.89 -3.66
N LEU A 164 8.64 -5.98 -4.82
CA LEU A 164 8.87 -5.12 -5.97
C LEU A 164 7.58 -4.41 -6.38
N ASP A 165 7.58 -3.08 -6.38
CA ASP A 165 6.48 -2.31 -6.95
C ASP A 165 6.77 -2.02 -8.42
N LEU A 166 5.81 -2.35 -9.29
CA LEU A 166 5.84 -2.15 -10.72
C LEU A 166 4.62 -1.34 -11.17
N ILE A 167 4.77 -0.57 -12.24
CA ILE A 167 3.72 0.25 -12.84
C ILE A 167 3.56 -0.16 -14.30
N TYR A 168 2.33 -0.52 -14.68
CA TYR A 168 1.93 -0.72 -16.07
C TYR A 168 1.02 0.42 -16.55
N GLY A 169 0.63 0.41 -17.83
CA GLY A 169 -0.31 1.40 -18.38
C GLY A 169 0.33 2.75 -18.75
N ALA A 170 1.67 2.82 -18.79
CA ALA A 170 2.37 3.94 -19.41
C ALA A 170 2.03 4.06 -20.90
N GLU A 171 2.02 5.29 -21.43
CA GLU A 171 1.64 5.57 -22.81
C GLU A 171 2.45 4.70 -23.80
N GLY A 172 1.73 3.93 -24.62
CA GLY A 172 2.35 3.13 -25.69
C GLY A 172 3.12 1.90 -25.20
N LEU A 173 2.98 1.49 -23.93
CA LEU A 173 3.56 0.26 -23.39
C LEU A 173 2.87 -0.97 -24.01
N PRO A 174 3.52 -1.75 -24.89
CA PRO A 174 2.92 -2.97 -25.42
C PRO A 174 2.92 -4.07 -24.35
N VAL A 175 1.98 -5.02 -24.47
CA VAL A 175 1.91 -6.20 -23.59
C VAL A 175 3.25 -6.95 -23.54
N SER A 176 3.96 -7.08 -24.66
CA SER A 176 5.26 -7.75 -24.69
C SER A 176 6.32 -7.07 -23.82
N ALA A 177 6.33 -5.74 -23.75
CA ALA A 177 7.24 -5.01 -22.87
C ALA A 177 6.85 -5.19 -21.40
N TRP A 178 5.56 -5.17 -21.09
CA TRP A 178 5.08 -5.44 -19.74
C TRP A 178 5.41 -6.87 -19.26
N ILE A 179 5.24 -7.87 -20.12
CA ILE A 179 5.64 -9.24 -19.81
C ILE A 179 7.17 -9.35 -19.64
N SER A 180 7.96 -8.59 -20.40
CA SER A 180 9.41 -8.54 -20.20
C SER A 180 9.80 -7.96 -18.83
N ASP A 181 9.13 -6.88 -18.39
CA ASP A 181 9.33 -6.31 -17.05
C ASP A 181 8.99 -7.32 -15.95
N LEU A 182 7.89 -8.07 -16.11
CA LEU A 182 7.50 -9.11 -15.16
C LEU A 182 8.47 -10.29 -15.15
N ASP A 183 8.99 -10.71 -16.30
CA ASP A 183 9.97 -11.80 -16.36
C ASP A 183 11.29 -11.40 -15.67
N GLU A 184 11.75 -10.15 -15.87
CA GLU A 184 12.90 -9.61 -15.14
C GLU A 184 12.63 -9.58 -13.63
N ALA A 185 11.47 -9.07 -13.21
CA ALA A 185 11.07 -9.07 -11.80
C ALA A 185 11.08 -10.47 -11.19
N VAL A 186 10.49 -11.45 -11.88
CA VAL A 186 10.44 -12.85 -11.43
C VAL A 186 11.83 -13.49 -11.40
N SER A 187 12.74 -13.11 -12.31
CA SER A 187 14.13 -13.60 -12.30
C SER A 187 14.87 -13.26 -11.01
N LEU A 188 14.50 -12.14 -10.38
CA LEU A 188 15.02 -11.72 -9.07
C LEU A 188 14.43 -12.52 -7.91
N SER A 189 13.45 -13.39 -8.17
CA SER A 189 12.75 -14.23 -7.18
C SER A 189 12.24 -13.46 -5.94
N PRO A 190 11.50 -12.35 -6.10
CA PRO A 190 10.92 -11.62 -4.98
C PRO A 190 9.82 -12.43 -4.30
N GLU A 191 9.63 -12.20 -3.00
CA GLU A 191 8.54 -12.81 -2.25
C GLU A 191 7.19 -12.16 -2.55
N HIS A 192 7.21 -10.90 -2.99
CA HIS A 192 6.03 -10.08 -3.22
C HIS A 192 6.22 -9.17 -4.45
N ILE A 193 5.17 -9.03 -5.25
CA ILE A 193 5.14 -8.12 -6.41
C ILE A 193 3.84 -7.33 -6.37
N SER A 194 3.95 -6.01 -6.44
CA SER A 194 2.82 -5.10 -6.66
C SER A 194 2.81 -4.65 -8.12
N CYS A 195 1.66 -4.68 -8.76
CA CYS A 195 1.45 -4.21 -10.13
C CYS A 195 0.36 -3.15 -10.14
N TYR A 196 0.75 -1.88 -10.19
CA TYR A 196 -0.16 -0.75 -10.20
C TYR A 196 -0.42 -0.29 -11.63
N CYS A 197 -1.68 0.03 -11.95
CA CYS A 197 -1.98 0.80 -13.15
C CYS A 197 -1.51 2.24 -12.95
N LEU A 198 -0.90 2.85 -13.98
CA LEU A 198 -0.58 4.27 -13.97
C LEU A 198 -1.86 5.11 -14.01
N THR A 199 -2.35 5.51 -12.85
CA THR A 199 -3.46 6.45 -12.75
C THR A 199 -2.99 7.90 -12.88
N VAL A 200 -3.63 8.68 -13.76
CA VAL A 200 -3.32 10.09 -13.96
C VAL A 200 -4.28 10.98 -13.18
N GLU A 201 -3.80 11.45 -12.02
CA GLU A 201 -4.59 12.28 -11.09
C GLU A 201 -4.46 13.78 -11.41
N ASP A 202 -5.56 14.53 -11.37
CA ASP A 202 -5.63 15.97 -11.73
C ASP A 202 -4.63 16.85 -10.97
N GLY A 203 -4.36 16.53 -9.70
CA GLY A 203 -3.42 17.26 -8.84
C GLY A 203 -1.94 17.12 -9.24
N THR A 204 -1.62 16.21 -10.15
CA THR A 204 -0.23 15.83 -10.48
C THR A 204 0.33 16.61 -11.68
N VAL A 205 1.63 16.43 -11.96
CA VAL A 205 2.22 17.01 -13.18
C VAL A 205 1.62 16.31 -14.40
N PHE A 206 1.44 15.00 -14.35
CA PHE A 206 0.80 14.23 -15.41
C PHE A 206 -0.64 14.66 -15.66
N GLY A 207 -1.46 14.87 -14.61
CA GLY A 207 -2.83 15.39 -14.77
C GLY A 207 -2.87 16.75 -15.48
N ARG A 208 -1.95 17.65 -15.13
CA ARG A 208 -1.80 18.94 -15.82
C ARG A 208 -1.32 18.83 -17.27
N LEU A 209 -0.56 17.80 -17.63
CA LEU A 209 -0.14 17.55 -19.01
C LEU A 209 -1.26 16.90 -19.82
N ALA A 210 -1.96 15.92 -19.24
CA ALA A 210 -3.08 15.21 -19.87
C ALA A 210 -4.23 16.17 -20.19
N SER A 211 -4.64 17.01 -19.23
CA SER A 211 -5.65 18.07 -19.44
C SER A 211 -5.29 19.09 -20.53
N LYS A 212 -4.01 19.19 -20.92
CA LYS A 212 -3.52 20.03 -22.02
C LYS A 212 -3.27 19.24 -23.32
N GLY A 213 -3.62 17.96 -23.37
CA GLY A 213 -3.35 17.07 -24.51
C GLY A 213 -1.86 16.80 -24.76
N ARG A 214 -1.00 17.02 -23.76
CA ARG A 214 0.47 16.85 -23.85
C ARG A 214 0.98 15.51 -23.31
N LEU A 215 0.08 14.68 -22.81
CA LEU A 215 0.32 13.33 -22.32
C LEU A 215 -0.90 12.51 -22.71
N LYS A 216 -0.72 11.35 -23.36
CA LYS A 216 -1.86 10.45 -23.56
C LYS A 216 -1.94 9.45 -22.41
N VAL A 217 -3.15 9.16 -22.01
CA VAL A 217 -3.46 8.12 -21.03
C VAL A 217 -3.81 6.86 -21.79
N SER A 218 -3.47 5.70 -21.23
CA SER A 218 -3.87 4.41 -21.80
C SER A 218 -5.40 4.29 -21.86
N SER A 219 -5.92 3.56 -22.84
CA SER A 219 -7.36 3.27 -22.89
C SER A 219 -7.70 2.16 -21.90
N ALA A 220 -8.95 2.11 -21.44
CA ALA A 220 -9.42 1.07 -20.54
C ALA A 220 -9.24 -0.34 -21.14
N GLU A 221 -9.35 -0.50 -22.46
CA GLU A 221 -9.10 -1.76 -23.16
C GLU A 221 -7.63 -2.18 -23.09
N ALA A 222 -6.70 -1.23 -23.29
CA ALA A 222 -5.27 -1.50 -23.20
C ALA A 222 -4.85 -1.82 -21.75
N GLU A 223 -5.36 -1.08 -20.78
CA GLU A 223 -5.14 -1.36 -19.35
C GLU A 223 -5.68 -2.72 -18.94
N ARG A 224 -6.88 -3.09 -19.42
CA ARG A 224 -7.45 -4.43 -19.23
C ARG A 224 -6.55 -5.51 -19.81
N GLU A 225 -6.02 -5.32 -21.02
CA GLU A 225 -5.13 -6.30 -21.65
C GLU A 225 -3.84 -6.50 -20.84
N LEU A 226 -3.21 -5.41 -20.41
CA LEU A 226 -2.00 -5.43 -19.57
C LEU A 226 -2.24 -6.11 -18.21
N PHE A 227 -3.35 -5.77 -17.55
CA PHE A 227 -3.74 -6.35 -16.27
C PHE A 227 -3.95 -7.87 -16.37
N LEU A 228 -4.75 -8.32 -17.34
CA LEU A 228 -5.05 -9.74 -17.52
C LEU A 228 -3.82 -10.54 -17.95
N ALA A 229 -2.98 -9.97 -18.81
CA ALA A 229 -1.72 -10.58 -19.22
C ALA A 229 -0.76 -10.73 -18.03
N GLY A 230 -0.58 -9.68 -17.23
CA GLY A 230 0.30 -9.71 -16.06
C GLY A 230 -0.19 -10.67 -14.97
N SER A 231 -1.49 -10.64 -14.67
CA SER A 231 -2.12 -11.58 -13.72
C SER A 231 -1.93 -13.04 -14.14
N ARG A 232 -2.15 -13.34 -15.43
CA ARG A 232 -1.92 -14.69 -15.97
C ARG A 232 -0.46 -15.10 -15.85
N PHE A 233 0.45 -14.25 -16.31
CA PHE A 233 1.89 -14.51 -16.29
C PHE A 233 2.41 -14.82 -14.89
N LEU A 234 2.11 -13.98 -13.90
CA LEU A 234 2.58 -14.17 -12.53
C LEU A 234 1.99 -15.43 -11.89
N ARG A 235 0.73 -15.75 -12.16
CA ARG A 235 0.09 -16.98 -11.69
C ARG A 235 0.72 -18.23 -12.31
N ASP A 236 1.06 -18.18 -13.60
CA ASP A 236 1.75 -19.28 -14.29
C ASP A 236 3.18 -19.48 -13.74
N LYS A 237 3.80 -18.42 -13.19
CA LYS A 237 5.07 -18.48 -12.46
C LYS A 237 4.91 -18.86 -10.98
N GLY A 238 3.69 -19.19 -10.52
CA GLY A 238 3.42 -19.69 -9.18
C GLY A 238 3.07 -18.63 -8.13
N TYR A 239 2.91 -17.36 -8.51
CA TYR A 239 2.47 -16.32 -7.59
C TYR A 239 0.95 -16.37 -7.35
N ILE A 240 0.57 -16.03 -6.13
CA ILE A 240 -0.82 -15.91 -5.70
C ILE A 240 -1.27 -14.48 -5.92
N HIS A 241 -2.18 -14.25 -6.88
CA HIS A 241 -2.91 -12.98 -7.02
C HIS A 241 -3.94 -12.89 -5.89
N TYR A 242 -3.63 -12.15 -4.81
CA TYR A 242 -4.41 -12.21 -3.57
C TYR A 242 -5.30 -10.98 -3.33
N GLU A 243 -5.06 -9.91 -4.08
CA GLU A 243 -5.84 -8.67 -4.12
C GLU A 243 -5.52 -7.90 -5.40
N VAL A 244 -6.35 -6.91 -5.76
CA VAL A 244 -6.33 -6.16 -7.03
C VAL A 244 -4.95 -5.92 -7.63
N SER A 245 -3.99 -5.42 -6.86
CA SER A 245 -2.66 -5.05 -7.35
C SER A 245 -1.55 -5.99 -6.91
N ASN A 246 -1.77 -6.88 -5.94
CA ASN A 246 -0.66 -7.58 -5.27
C ASN A 246 -0.65 -9.09 -5.43
N PHE A 247 0.59 -9.57 -5.56
CA PHE A 247 0.97 -10.95 -5.78
C PHE A 247 1.99 -11.39 -4.74
N ALA A 248 1.90 -12.64 -4.28
CA ALA A 248 2.83 -13.20 -3.30
C ALA A 248 3.25 -14.63 -3.71
N SER A 249 4.52 -14.98 -3.51
CA SER A 249 5.01 -16.33 -3.83
C SER A 249 4.49 -17.40 -2.86
N ALA A 250 3.96 -17.00 -1.70
CA ALA A 250 3.27 -17.85 -0.75
C ALA A 250 2.30 -17.04 0.14
N GLU A 251 1.33 -17.70 0.78
CA GLU A 251 0.37 -17.06 1.70
C GLU A 251 1.05 -16.24 2.81
N ARG A 252 2.21 -16.70 3.31
CA ARG A 252 2.99 -15.99 4.34
C ARG A 252 3.70 -14.73 3.82
N HIS A 253 3.80 -14.54 2.51
CA HIS A 253 4.44 -13.37 1.89
C HIS A 253 3.41 -12.31 1.47
N MET A 254 2.11 -12.57 1.61
CA MET A 254 1.08 -11.54 1.45
C MET A 254 1.32 -10.41 2.45
N SER A 255 1.18 -9.16 2.03
CA SER A 255 1.31 -8.02 2.96
C SER A 255 0.16 -8.04 3.96
N GLY A 256 0.50 -8.28 5.22
CA GLY A 256 -0.47 -8.27 6.31
C GLY A 256 -1.06 -6.87 6.48
N HIS A 257 -0.20 -5.84 6.40
CA HIS A 257 -0.63 -4.45 6.53
C HIS A 257 -1.60 -4.01 5.41
N ASN A 258 -1.28 -4.29 4.14
CA ASN A 258 -2.16 -3.90 3.03
C ASN A 258 -3.53 -4.59 3.12
N LEU A 259 -3.55 -5.87 3.53
CA LEU A 259 -4.79 -6.61 3.72
C LEU A 259 -5.68 -6.01 4.81
N LYS A 260 -5.13 -5.28 5.79
CA LYS A 260 -5.95 -4.62 6.82
C LYS A 260 -6.88 -3.58 6.23
N TYR A 261 -6.40 -2.81 5.25
CA TYR A 261 -7.24 -1.83 4.55
C TYR A 261 -8.43 -2.52 3.88
N TRP A 262 -8.17 -3.62 3.17
CA TRP A 262 -9.21 -4.38 2.46
C TRP A 262 -10.16 -5.14 3.38
N ARG A 263 -9.68 -5.57 4.55
CA ARG A 263 -10.49 -6.29 5.55
C ARG A 263 -11.16 -5.36 6.56
N ARG A 264 -10.94 -4.05 6.44
CA ARG A 264 -11.39 -3.05 7.42
C ARG A 264 -10.93 -3.40 8.84
N GLU A 265 -9.71 -3.94 8.95
CA GLU A 265 -9.08 -4.14 10.25
C GLU A 265 -8.55 -2.80 10.77
N PRO A 266 -8.61 -2.54 12.08
CA PRO A 266 -8.14 -1.27 12.64
C PRO A 266 -6.66 -0.99 12.37
N TYR A 267 -6.32 0.29 12.18
CA TYR A 267 -4.95 0.76 12.07
C TYR A 267 -4.79 2.20 12.57
N LEU A 268 -3.62 2.50 13.12
CA LEU A 268 -3.19 3.83 13.53
C LEU A 268 -2.22 4.40 12.50
N GLY A 269 -2.57 5.51 11.87
CA GLY A 269 -1.70 6.31 11.03
C GLY A 269 -1.02 7.43 11.81
N LEU A 270 0.29 7.56 11.63
CA LEU A 270 1.13 8.58 12.24
C LEU A 270 1.86 9.38 11.17
N GLY A 271 2.11 10.66 11.44
CA GLY A 271 2.76 11.58 10.51
C GLY A 271 1.79 12.39 9.64
N PRO A 272 2.31 13.36 8.86
CA PRO A 272 1.48 14.24 8.03
C PRO A 272 0.64 13.45 7.03
N SER A 273 -0.62 13.87 6.83
CA SER A 273 -1.59 13.21 5.94
C SER A 273 -1.96 11.76 6.27
N ALA A 274 -1.41 11.16 7.32
CA ALA A 274 -1.73 9.80 7.70
C ALA A 274 -3.20 9.68 8.12
N HIS A 275 -3.83 8.59 7.69
CA HIS A 275 -5.19 8.22 8.06
C HIS A 275 -5.15 7.10 9.09
N SER A 276 -6.17 7.04 9.94
CA SER A 276 -6.37 5.97 10.92
C SER A 276 -7.82 5.49 10.87
N PHE A 277 -8.05 4.26 11.32
CA PHE A 277 -9.36 3.64 11.35
C PHE A 277 -9.47 2.69 12.55
N ASP A 278 -10.55 2.77 13.33
CA ASP A 278 -10.76 1.90 14.51
C ASP A 278 -11.87 0.85 14.33
N GLY A 279 -12.41 0.71 13.12
CA GLY A 279 -13.56 -0.15 12.82
C GLY A 279 -14.88 0.60 12.64
N GLY A 280 -15.00 1.82 13.19
CA GLY A 280 -16.20 2.66 13.04
C GLY A 280 -15.92 4.12 12.77
N ARG A 281 -14.73 4.61 13.12
CA ARG A 281 -14.30 6.00 12.92
C ARG A 281 -13.06 6.04 12.07
N ARG A 282 -13.02 6.99 11.15
CA ARG A 282 -11.84 7.33 10.36
C ARG A 282 -11.40 8.75 10.74
N TRP A 283 -10.11 8.94 10.95
CA TRP A 283 -9.55 10.27 11.19
C TRP A 283 -8.23 10.44 10.48
N TRP A 284 -7.82 11.67 10.27
CA TRP A 284 -6.59 11.97 9.54
C TRP A 284 -5.87 13.20 10.03
N ASN A 285 -4.56 13.13 9.88
CA ASN A 285 -3.65 14.17 10.30
C ASN A 285 -3.60 15.33 9.32
N LYS A 286 -3.18 16.49 9.83
CA LYS A 286 -2.82 17.67 9.04
C LYS A 286 -1.95 17.26 7.87
N ARG A 287 -2.43 17.61 6.67
CA ARG A 287 -1.80 17.23 5.41
C ARG A 287 -0.37 17.72 5.31
N THR A 288 -0.08 18.95 5.75
CA THR A 288 1.23 19.56 5.53
C THR A 288 2.22 19.27 6.65
N VAL A 289 3.49 19.02 6.32
CA VAL A 289 4.57 18.83 7.33
C VAL A 289 4.62 20.00 8.32
N ARG A 290 4.48 21.23 7.81
CA ARG A 290 4.49 22.45 8.62
C ARG A 290 3.32 22.48 9.60
N GLY A 291 2.09 22.35 9.11
CA GLY A 291 0.89 22.40 9.96
C GLY A 291 0.84 21.24 10.96
N TYR A 292 1.34 20.07 10.58
CA TYR A 292 1.52 18.92 11.46
C TYR A 292 2.50 19.24 12.61
N CYS A 293 3.69 19.77 12.30
CA CYS A 293 4.69 20.11 13.33
C CYS A 293 4.18 21.20 14.27
N GLU A 294 3.55 22.25 13.74
CA GLU A 294 3.01 23.37 14.53
C GLU A 294 1.95 22.91 15.53
N SER A 295 1.08 21.96 15.14
CA SER A 295 0.08 21.38 16.05
C SER A 295 0.74 20.69 17.26
N LEU A 296 1.73 19.83 16.99
CA LEU A 296 2.41 19.04 18.02
C LEU A 296 3.37 19.86 18.88
N GLU A 297 3.86 20.99 18.37
CA GLU A 297 4.60 21.99 19.14
C GLU A 297 3.71 22.75 20.12
N ALA A 298 2.44 23.00 19.76
CA ALA A 298 1.44 23.59 20.64
C ALA A 298 0.89 22.61 21.69
N GLY A 299 1.21 21.32 21.59
CA GLY A 299 0.70 20.28 22.50
C GLY A 299 -0.63 19.66 22.06
N ASP A 300 -1.08 19.95 20.83
CA ASP A 300 -2.31 19.42 20.25
C ASP A 300 -2.03 18.19 19.36
N LEU A 301 -2.95 17.25 19.33
CA LEU A 301 -2.94 16.19 18.31
C LEU A 301 -3.05 16.84 16.92
N PRO A 302 -2.36 16.32 15.89
CA PRO A 302 -2.33 16.93 14.57
C PRO A 302 -3.60 16.61 13.75
N LEU A 303 -4.76 16.52 14.39
CA LEU A 303 -6.02 16.13 13.75
C LEU A 303 -6.48 17.21 12.77
N GLN A 304 -6.73 16.83 11.52
CA GLN A 304 -7.34 17.69 10.51
C GLN A 304 -8.83 17.42 10.33
N GLY A 305 -9.25 16.17 10.50
CA GLY A 305 -10.65 15.81 10.39
C GLY A 305 -10.91 14.39 10.87
N MET A 306 -12.19 14.09 11.08
CA MET A 306 -12.71 12.80 11.51
C MET A 306 -14.11 12.62 10.92
N GLU A 307 -14.46 11.36 10.63
CA GLU A 307 -15.81 10.94 10.32
C GLU A 307 -16.16 9.66 11.09
N HIS A 308 -17.45 9.51 11.38
CA HIS A 308 -18.03 8.28 11.90
C HIS A 308 -18.83 7.63 10.78
N LEU A 309 -18.58 6.36 10.52
CA LEU A 309 -19.31 5.62 9.49
C LEU A 309 -20.70 5.27 10.01
N THR A 310 -21.72 5.52 9.20
CA THR A 310 -23.05 4.97 9.42
C THR A 310 -23.03 3.45 9.21
N GLU A 311 -24.07 2.75 9.68
CA GLU A 311 -24.19 1.31 9.43
C GLU A 311 -24.21 0.99 7.92
N GLU A 312 -24.87 1.85 7.13
CA GLU A 312 -24.93 1.78 5.66
C GLU A 312 -23.55 1.94 5.03
N GLN A 313 -22.83 3.01 5.39
CA GLN A 313 -21.46 3.23 4.91
C GLN A 313 -20.54 2.06 5.29
N SER A 314 -20.65 1.56 6.52
CA SER A 314 -19.84 0.45 7.02
C SER A 314 -20.03 -0.82 6.18
N ALA A 315 -21.27 -1.15 5.81
CA ALA A 315 -21.52 -2.34 5.01
C ALA A 315 -21.22 -2.17 3.52
N LEU A 316 -21.49 -1.01 2.94
CA LEU A 316 -21.05 -0.69 1.58
C LEU A 316 -19.52 -0.79 1.47
N GLU A 317 -18.79 -0.28 2.47
CA GLU A 317 -17.34 -0.45 2.54
C GLU A 317 -16.93 -1.91 2.71
N MET A 318 -17.62 -2.73 3.52
CA MET A 318 -17.32 -4.16 3.64
C MET A 318 -17.41 -4.89 2.30
N ILE A 319 -18.45 -4.58 1.52
CA ILE A 319 -18.64 -5.14 0.17
C ILE A 319 -17.54 -4.61 -0.76
N ALA A 320 -17.36 -3.29 -0.81
CA ALA A 320 -16.39 -2.65 -1.70
C ALA A 320 -14.96 -3.12 -1.46
N MET A 321 -14.54 -3.17 -0.20
CA MET A 321 -13.19 -3.59 0.16
C MET A 321 -13.02 -5.11 0.02
N GLY A 322 -14.03 -5.91 0.37
CA GLY A 322 -14.01 -7.36 0.20
C GLY A 322 -13.88 -7.80 -1.26
N LEU A 323 -14.50 -7.07 -2.18
CA LEU A 323 -14.38 -7.31 -3.63
C LEU A 323 -13.02 -6.92 -4.23
N ARG A 324 -12.07 -6.46 -3.40
CA ARG A 324 -10.67 -6.19 -3.78
C ARG A 324 -9.71 -7.28 -3.37
N ILE A 325 -10.17 -8.31 -2.66
CA ILE A 325 -9.33 -9.43 -2.20
C ILE A 325 -9.86 -10.76 -2.73
N ARG A 326 -8.95 -11.71 -2.95
CA ARG A 326 -9.24 -13.03 -3.56
C ARG A 326 -10.30 -13.80 -2.80
N VAL A 327 -10.36 -13.62 -1.48
CA VAL A 327 -11.29 -14.33 -0.59
C VAL A 327 -12.68 -13.69 -0.54
N GLY A 328 -12.85 -12.48 -1.09
CA GLY A 328 -14.14 -11.80 -1.08
C GLY A 328 -14.59 -11.34 0.30
N PHE A 329 -15.91 -11.21 0.45
CA PHE A 329 -16.59 -10.94 1.73
C PHE A 329 -17.64 -12.02 2.02
N LYS A 330 -18.00 -12.16 3.31
CA LYS A 330 -19.10 -13.06 3.72
C LYS A 330 -20.43 -12.32 3.73
N LEU A 331 -21.47 -12.94 3.20
CA LEU A 331 -22.84 -12.42 3.25
C LEU A 331 -23.35 -12.22 4.69
N ASP A 332 -22.85 -12.98 5.65
CA ASP A 332 -23.24 -12.86 7.07
C ASP A 332 -22.64 -11.63 7.76
N GLU A 333 -21.57 -11.06 7.20
CA GLU A 333 -20.90 -9.88 7.75
C GLU A 333 -21.57 -8.58 7.27
N VAL A 334 -22.46 -8.67 6.28
CA VAL A 334 -23.18 -7.56 5.66
C VAL A 334 -24.66 -7.69 6.04
N ILE A 335 -25.23 -6.67 6.69
CA ILE A 335 -26.65 -6.68 7.03
C ILE A 335 -27.46 -6.74 5.72
N LEU A 336 -28.40 -7.68 5.65
CA LEU A 336 -28.99 -8.21 4.40
C LEU A 336 -29.96 -7.32 3.59
N PRO A 337 -30.47 -6.13 4.00
CA PRO A 337 -31.39 -5.42 3.11
C PRO A 337 -30.69 -4.84 1.87
N TRP A 338 -29.35 -4.72 1.87
CA TRP A 338 -28.61 -3.98 0.84
C TRP A 338 -28.04 -4.81 -0.31
N ILE A 339 -28.06 -6.14 -0.26
CA ILE A 339 -27.63 -6.95 -1.42
C ILE A 339 -28.78 -7.02 -2.43
N ASP A 340 -28.48 -6.67 -3.68
CA ASP A 340 -29.35 -6.92 -4.82
C ASP A 340 -29.03 -8.30 -5.43
N GLN A 341 -29.92 -9.26 -5.22
CA GLN A 341 -29.73 -10.62 -5.75
C GLN A 341 -29.74 -10.63 -7.28
N GLN A 342 -30.51 -9.76 -7.93
CA GLN A 342 -30.54 -9.69 -9.39
C GLN A 342 -29.19 -9.20 -9.94
N GLY A 343 -28.62 -8.17 -9.31
CA GLY A 343 -27.27 -7.71 -9.55
C GLY A 343 -26.20 -8.79 -9.36
N VAL A 344 -26.26 -9.53 -8.24
CA VAL A 344 -25.36 -10.68 -7.99
C VAL A 344 -25.46 -11.72 -9.10
N ASP A 345 -26.67 -12.13 -9.49
CA ASP A 345 -26.88 -13.14 -10.53
C ASP A 345 -26.36 -12.66 -11.89
N ALA A 346 -26.52 -11.36 -12.21
CA ALA A 346 -25.98 -10.76 -13.42
C ALA A 346 -24.44 -10.75 -13.44
N MET A 347 -23.79 -10.40 -12.33
CA MET A 347 -22.33 -10.39 -12.23
C MET A 347 -21.74 -11.82 -12.24
N LEU A 348 -22.46 -12.81 -11.69
CA LEU A 348 -22.12 -14.23 -11.82
C LEU A 348 -22.20 -14.70 -13.27
N ALA A 349 -23.29 -14.36 -13.98
CA ALA A 349 -23.47 -14.72 -15.38
C ALA A 349 -22.40 -14.11 -16.30
N GLN A 350 -21.87 -12.93 -15.94
CA GLN A 350 -20.76 -12.28 -16.63
C GLN A 350 -19.38 -12.82 -16.21
N GLY A 351 -19.31 -13.70 -15.20
CA GLY A 351 -18.04 -14.24 -14.71
C GLY A 351 -17.17 -13.23 -13.95
N LEU A 352 -17.74 -12.12 -13.48
CA LEU A 352 -17.00 -11.08 -12.74
C LEU A 352 -16.87 -11.40 -11.25
N ILE A 353 -17.80 -12.19 -10.71
CA ILE A 353 -17.73 -12.70 -9.34
C ILE A 353 -17.91 -14.22 -9.33
N SER A 354 -17.58 -14.83 -8.20
CA SER A 354 -17.84 -16.22 -7.89
C SER A 354 -18.53 -16.32 -6.54
N CYS A 355 -19.37 -17.33 -6.38
CA CYS A 355 -20.08 -17.59 -5.14
C CYS A 355 -19.75 -19.00 -4.63
N ALA A 356 -19.25 -19.09 -3.40
CA ALA A 356 -18.97 -20.35 -2.73
C ALA A 356 -19.65 -20.36 -1.35
N GLY A 357 -20.81 -21.00 -1.26
CA GLY A 357 -21.63 -20.99 -0.05
C GLY A 357 -22.15 -19.58 0.25
N ARG A 358 -21.66 -18.97 1.34
CA ARG A 358 -22.04 -17.60 1.77
C ARG A 358 -20.93 -16.57 1.53
N ILE A 359 -20.02 -16.85 0.60
CA ILE A 359 -18.89 -15.98 0.24
C ILE A 359 -19.06 -15.53 -1.20
N ILE A 360 -19.01 -14.21 -1.43
CA ILE A 360 -18.92 -13.61 -2.76
C ILE A 360 -17.50 -13.08 -2.92
N ALA A 361 -16.81 -13.55 -3.96
CA ALA A 361 -15.44 -13.17 -4.27
C ALA A 361 -15.30 -12.69 -5.73
N PRO A 362 -14.42 -11.71 -6.00
CA PRO A 362 -14.14 -11.28 -7.37
C PRO A 362 -13.42 -12.40 -8.13
N THR A 363 -13.69 -12.53 -9.42
CA THR A 363 -12.77 -13.24 -10.32
C THR A 363 -11.61 -12.31 -10.69
N VAL A 364 -10.61 -12.83 -11.43
CA VAL A 364 -9.55 -11.97 -11.96
C VAL A 364 -10.14 -10.89 -12.87
N GLU A 365 -11.15 -11.20 -13.68
CA GLU A 365 -11.84 -10.18 -14.48
C GLU A 365 -12.64 -9.21 -13.60
N GLY A 366 -13.21 -9.69 -12.49
CA GLY A 366 -13.89 -8.86 -11.51
C GLY A 366 -13.04 -7.72 -10.94
N TYR A 367 -11.74 -7.92 -10.74
CA TYR A 367 -10.86 -6.87 -10.23
C TYR A 367 -10.82 -5.62 -11.12
N LEU A 368 -10.98 -5.77 -12.45
CA LEU A 368 -11.05 -4.64 -13.38
C LEU A 368 -12.28 -3.75 -13.13
N PHE A 369 -13.27 -4.27 -12.41
CA PHE A 369 -14.52 -3.59 -12.11
C PHE A 369 -14.70 -3.40 -10.59
N ALA A 370 -13.62 -3.46 -9.79
CA ALA A 370 -13.71 -3.42 -8.33
C ALA A 370 -14.39 -2.14 -7.79
N ASP A 371 -14.31 -1.01 -8.49
CA ASP A 371 -15.03 0.23 -8.12
C ASP A 371 -16.53 0.16 -8.45
N ARG A 372 -16.91 -0.61 -9.47
CA ARG A 372 -18.29 -0.68 -9.99
C ARG A 372 -19.09 -1.85 -9.41
N LEU A 373 -18.44 -3.00 -9.20
CA LEU A 373 -19.10 -4.19 -8.66
C LEU A 373 -19.93 -3.94 -7.39
N PRO A 374 -19.47 -3.13 -6.41
CA PRO A 374 -20.28 -2.85 -5.23
C PRO A 374 -21.61 -2.20 -5.61
N LEU A 375 -21.61 -1.25 -6.54
CA LEU A 375 -22.80 -0.54 -7.01
C LEU A 375 -23.77 -1.45 -7.79
N GLU A 376 -23.25 -2.50 -8.43
CA GLU A 376 -24.05 -3.44 -9.22
C GLU A 376 -24.68 -4.54 -8.36
N ILE A 377 -24.13 -4.84 -7.17
CA ILE A 377 -24.63 -5.89 -6.28
C ILE A 377 -25.31 -5.35 -5.03
N THR A 378 -25.42 -4.03 -4.91
CA THR A 378 -26.15 -3.37 -3.83
C THR A 378 -27.37 -2.62 -4.32
N LYS A 379 -28.40 -2.53 -3.47
CA LYS A 379 -29.66 -1.82 -3.77
C LYS A 379 -29.55 -0.31 -3.73
#